data_AF-A0A834CHY6-F1
#
_entry.id   AF-A0A834CHY6-F1
#
_cell.length_a   1.000
_cell.length_b   1.000
_cell.length_c   1.000
_cell.angle_alpha   90.00
_cell.angle_beta   90.00
_cell.angle_gamma   90.00
#
_symmetry.space_group_name_H-M   'P 1'
#
loop_
_entity.id
_entity.type
_entity.pdbx_description
1 polymer ?
#
loop_
_entity_poly.entity_id
_entity_poly.type
_entity_poly.pdbx_seq_one_letter_code
_entity_poly.pdbx_strand_id
1 'polypeptide(L)'
;MTDETDEDVGRGWTEEAKRSVTSLAGLLSDSDAVTRRHCCVALGNLVKTDGAASLLVEEDVPALLLRAACADSHHAVKQAAISTLSLYRQQDAMQQVLASLDASKKLLQALHDASLHNDHKADVAPALQKRALLNGF
;
A
#
# COMPACT_ATOMS: atom_id res chain seq x y z
N MET A 1 25.78 10.76 -34.84
CA MET A 1 25.63 11.85 -33.86
C MET A 1 24.29 11.66 -33.20
N THR A 2 24.20 10.66 -32.34
CA THR A 2 22.98 10.16 -31.72
C THR A 2 23.39 9.58 -30.37
N ASP A 3 22.56 9.80 -29.34
CA ASP A 3 22.39 8.96 -28.14
C ASP A 3 22.71 9.56 -26.75
N GLU A 4 23.20 10.80 -26.62
CA GLU A 4 23.50 11.33 -25.25
C GLU A 4 22.31 11.98 -24.52
N THR A 5 21.16 12.19 -25.17
CA THR A 5 20.04 12.93 -24.55
C THR A 5 18.94 12.07 -23.92
N ASP A 6 18.77 10.82 -24.36
CA ASP A 6 17.69 9.96 -23.83
C ASP A 6 18.08 9.27 -22.52
N GLU A 7 19.36 8.92 -22.35
CA GLU A 7 19.85 8.30 -21.10
C GLU A 7 19.91 9.27 -19.91
N ASP A 8 20.21 10.56 -20.16
CA ASP A 8 20.29 11.59 -19.11
C ASP A 8 18.89 11.98 -18.59
N VAL A 9 17.91 12.06 -19.50
CA VAL A 9 16.50 12.30 -19.14
C VAL A 9 15.90 11.10 -18.41
N GLY A 10 16.22 9.88 -18.85
CA GLY A 10 15.80 8.64 -18.17
C GLY A 10 16.33 8.53 -16.74
N ARG A 11 17.62 8.86 -16.52
CA ARG A 11 18.22 8.91 -15.18
C ARG A 11 17.59 9.97 -14.27
N GLY A 12 17.33 11.17 -14.81
CA GLY A 12 16.68 12.24 -14.06
C GLY A 12 15.27 11.89 -13.57
N TRP A 13 14.48 11.22 -14.42
CA TRP A 13 13.14 10.76 -14.06
C TRP A 13 13.16 9.70 -12.95
N THR A 14 14.01 8.68 -13.05
CA THR A 14 14.08 7.60 -12.06
C THR A 14 14.48 8.11 -10.68
N GLU A 15 15.45 9.02 -10.59
CA GLU A 15 15.88 9.60 -9.31
C GLU A 15 14.78 10.44 -8.64
N GLU A 16 14.04 11.23 -9.42
CA GLU A 16 12.95 12.03 -8.87
C GLU A 16 11.75 11.17 -8.46
N ALA A 17 11.46 10.11 -9.23
CA ALA A 17 10.45 9.12 -8.87
C ALA A 17 10.83 8.41 -7.56
N LYS A 18 12.10 8.02 -7.40
CA LYS A 18 12.60 7.41 -6.17
C LYS A 18 12.44 8.35 -4.98
N ARG A 19 12.90 9.61 -5.07
CA ARG A 19 12.73 10.62 -4.01
C ARG A 19 11.26 10.82 -3.64
N SER A 20 10.38 10.86 -4.63
CA SER A 20 8.94 10.97 -4.42
C SER A 20 8.38 9.77 -3.66
N VAL A 21 8.77 8.55 -4.03
CA VAL A 21 8.38 7.32 -3.34
C VAL A 21 8.88 7.32 -1.90
N THR A 22 10.17 7.60 -1.67
CA THR A 22 10.76 7.67 -0.32
C THR A 22 10.03 8.68 0.56
N SER A 23 9.71 9.86 0.01
CA SER A 23 9.01 10.93 0.74
C SER A 23 7.59 10.49 1.13
N LEU A 24 6.84 9.92 0.19
CA LEU A 24 5.49 9.40 0.44
C LEU A 24 5.48 8.21 1.41
N ALA A 25 6.47 7.33 1.32
CA ALA A 25 6.64 6.20 2.22
C ALA A 25 6.90 6.65 3.66
N GLY A 26 7.74 7.67 3.86
CA GLY A 26 7.98 8.27 5.17
C GLY A 26 6.71 8.86 5.80
N LEU A 27 5.85 9.48 4.99
CA LEU A 27 4.58 10.06 5.42
C LEU A 27 3.52 9.02 5.80
N LEU A 28 3.75 7.71 5.57
CA LEU A 28 2.89 6.65 6.12
C LEU A 28 2.99 6.52 7.65
N SER A 29 3.94 7.21 8.28
CA SER A 29 4.06 7.29 9.75
C SER A 29 3.77 8.69 10.29
N ASP A 30 3.19 9.58 9.46
CA ASP A 30 2.81 10.92 9.89
C ASP A 30 1.76 10.88 11.01
N SER A 31 1.82 11.86 11.91
CA SER A 31 0.85 12.00 13.00
C SER A 31 -0.59 12.23 12.50
N ASP A 32 -0.74 12.93 11.38
CA ASP A 32 -2.03 13.26 10.79
C ASP A 32 -2.58 12.10 9.93
N ALA A 33 -3.78 11.64 10.30
CA ALA A 33 -4.43 10.53 9.61
C ALA A 33 -4.84 10.88 8.18
N VAL A 34 -5.12 12.15 7.88
CA VAL A 34 -5.48 12.58 6.52
C VAL A 34 -4.25 12.47 5.61
N THR A 35 -3.09 12.92 6.09
CA THR A 35 -1.79 12.80 5.40
C THR A 35 -1.46 11.34 5.11
N ARG A 36 -1.49 10.46 6.13
CA ARG A 36 -1.24 9.01 5.92
C ARG A 36 -2.18 8.42 4.87
N ARG A 37 -3.48 8.73 4.95
CA ARG A 37 -4.50 8.25 3.99
C ARG A 37 -4.18 8.70 2.56
N HIS A 38 -3.87 9.98 2.35
CA HIS A 38 -3.54 10.49 1.02
C HIS A 38 -2.24 9.88 0.48
N CYS A 39 -1.25 9.63 1.34
CA CYS A 39 -0.03 8.96 0.94
C CYS A 39 -0.27 7.52 0.48
N CYS A 40 -1.13 6.76 1.16
CA CYS A 40 -1.56 5.44 0.67
C CYS A 40 -2.11 5.53 -0.75
N VAL A 41 -3.05 6.46 -0.99
CA VAL A 41 -3.68 6.64 -2.31
C VAL A 41 -2.65 7.05 -3.38
N ALA A 42 -1.75 7.98 -3.05
CA ALA A 42 -0.70 8.42 -3.96
C ALA A 42 0.22 7.27 -4.36
N LEU A 43 0.69 6.47 -3.39
CA LEU A 43 1.50 5.27 -3.64
C LEU A 43 0.76 4.20 -4.45
N GLY A 44 -0.57 4.13 -4.34
CA GLY A 44 -1.41 3.28 -5.17
C GLY A 44 -1.56 3.76 -6.61
N ASN A 45 -1.50 5.06 -6.85
CA ASN A 45 -1.49 5.60 -8.20
C ASN A 45 -0.14 5.36 -8.89
N LEU A 46 0.96 5.42 -8.14
CA LEU A 46 2.31 5.25 -8.70
C LEU A 46 2.53 3.87 -9.32
N VAL A 47 1.92 2.80 -8.79
CA VAL A 47 2.07 1.43 -9.34
C VAL A 47 1.57 1.28 -10.78
N LYS A 48 0.79 2.24 -11.28
CA LYS A 48 0.30 2.27 -12.68
C LYS A 48 1.30 2.90 -13.64
N THR A 49 2.40 3.44 -13.13
CA THR A 49 3.45 4.09 -13.91
C THR A 49 4.52 3.07 -14.25
N ASP A 50 4.95 3.04 -15.51
CA ASP A 50 5.99 2.12 -15.96
C ASP A 50 7.28 2.29 -15.16
N GLY A 51 7.87 1.18 -14.71
CA GLY A 51 9.09 1.16 -13.91
C GLY A 51 8.92 1.57 -12.44
N ALA A 52 7.75 2.05 -12.00
CA ALA A 52 7.55 2.43 -10.59
C ALA A 52 7.49 1.21 -9.65
N ALA A 53 7.12 0.04 -10.16
CA ALA A 53 6.99 -1.17 -9.34
C ALA A 53 8.32 -1.57 -8.66
N SER A 54 9.46 -1.47 -9.36
CA SER A 54 10.76 -1.78 -8.76
C SER A 54 11.13 -0.78 -7.66
N LEU A 55 10.89 0.52 -7.88
CA LEU A 55 11.14 1.57 -6.89
C LEU A 55 10.29 1.39 -5.63
N LEU A 56 9.02 1.05 -5.80
CA LEU A 56 8.11 0.78 -4.69
C LEU A 56 8.56 -0.42 -3.85
N VAL A 57 9.10 -1.46 -4.49
CA VAL A 57 9.67 -2.62 -3.78
C VAL A 57 10.98 -2.26 -3.08
N GLU A 58 11.86 -1.50 -3.73
CA GLU A 58 13.14 -1.06 -3.16
C GLU A 58 12.95 -0.23 -1.88
N GLU A 59 11.92 0.62 -1.86
CA GLU A 59 11.58 1.48 -0.71
C GLU A 59 10.66 0.79 0.32
N ASP A 60 10.50 -0.54 0.25
CA ASP A 60 9.69 -1.36 1.17
C ASP A 60 8.22 -0.92 1.32
N VAL A 61 7.69 -0.24 0.30
CA VAL A 61 6.33 0.30 0.32
C VAL A 61 5.26 -0.77 0.55
N PRO A 62 5.32 -1.98 -0.05
CA PRO A 62 4.36 -3.04 0.21
C PRO A 62 4.26 -3.42 1.69
N ALA A 63 5.39 -3.50 2.41
CA ALA A 63 5.39 -3.85 3.83
C ALA A 63 4.85 -2.71 4.71
N LEU A 64 5.19 -1.45 4.37
CA LEU A 64 4.67 -0.27 5.05
C LEU A 64 3.14 -0.15 4.91
N LEU A 65 2.63 -0.37 3.70
CA LEU A 65 1.19 -0.40 3.43
C LEU A 65 0.51 -1.56 4.15
N LEU A 66 1.12 -2.75 4.17
CA LEU A 66 0.59 -3.89 4.92
C LEU A 66 0.50 -3.60 6.42
N ARG A 67 1.52 -2.95 6.99
CA ARG A 67 1.49 -2.49 8.39
C ARG A 67 0.36 -1.50 8.63
N ALA A 68 0.19 -0.51 7.76
CA ALA A 68 -0.91 0.46 7.86
C ALA A 68 -2.28 -0.22 7.75
N ALA A 69 -2.45 -1.16 6.81
CA ALA A 69 -3.68 -1.92 6.63
C ALA A 69 -4.05 -2.75 7.87
N CYS A 70 -3.07 -3.37 8.52
CA CYS A 70 -3.29 -4.17 9.72
C CYS A 70 -3.50 -3.32 10.98
N ALA A 71 -2.63 -2.34 11.21
CA ALA A 71 -2.40 -1.77 12.53
C ALA A 71 -2.66 -0.27 12.66
N ASP A 72 -3.02 0.46 11.59
CA ASP A 72 -3.29 1.90 11.73
C ASP A 72 -4.44 2.16 12.73
N SER A 73 -4.36 3.24 13.49
CA SER A 73 -5.42 3.57 14.46
C SER A 73 -6.72 4.03 13.77
N HIS A 74 -6.66 4.46 12.52
CA HIS A 74 -7.79 5.04 11.79
C HIS A 74 -8.28 4.12 10.67
N HIS A 75 -9.57 3.79 10.72
CA HIS A 75 -10.21 2.92 9.71
C HIS A 75 -10.04 3.43 8.28
N ALA A 76 -10.13 4.75 8.06
CA ALA A 76 -9.97 5.34 6.73
C ALA A 76 -8.57 5.11 6.13
N VAL A 77 -7.53 5.12 6.96
CA VAL A 77 -6.16 4.81 6.53
C VAL A 77 -6.02 3.32 6.23
N LYS A 78 -6.57 2.45 7.10
CA LYS A 78 -6.60 0.99 6.83
C LYS A 78 -7.23 0.68 5.47
N GLN A 79 -8.40 1.26 5.19
CA GLN A 79 -9.08 1.05 3.91
C GLN A 79 -8.28 1.56 2.71
N ALA A 80 -7.67 2.75 2.82
CA ALA A 80 -6.82 3.26 1.75
C ALA A 80 -5.61 2.36 1.48
N ALA A 81 -4.96 1.85 2.54
CA ALA A 81 -3.85 0.91 2.42
C ALA A 81 -4.29 -0.43 1.80
N ILE A 82 -5.43 -0.98 2.24
CA ILE A 82 -6.04 -2.19 1.66
C ILE A 82 -6.31 -2.00 0.15
N SER A 83 -6.99 -0.92 -0.23
CA SER A 83 -7.29 -0.65 -1.64
C SER A 83 -6.02 -0.53 -2.47
N THR A 84 -4.97 0.06 -1.89
CA THR A 84 -3.66 0.17 -2.53
C THR A 84 -3.00 -1.19 -2.73
N LEU A 85 -3.01 -2.05 -1.70
CA LEU A 85 -2.50 -3.42 -1.80
C LEU A 85 -3.27 -4.24 -2.83
N SER A 86 -4.59 -4.05 -2.95
CA SER A 86 -5.39 -4.70 -3.99
C SER A 86 -4.98 -4.28 -5.41
N LEU A 87 -4.56 -3.02 -5.62
CA LEU A 87 -3.98 -2.60 -6.90
C LEU A 87 -2.62 -3.26 -7.14
N TYR A 88 -1.79 -3.39 -6.10
CA TYR A 88 -0.47 -4.01 -6.21
C TYR A 88 -0.59 -5.47 -6.64
N ARG A 89 -1.58 -6.22 -6.14
CA ARG A 89 -1.79 -7.62 -6.57
C ARG A 89 -2.08 -7.82 -8.06
N GLN A 90 -2.50 -6.77 -8.76
CA GLN A 90 -2.76 -6.84 -10.20
C GLN A 90 -1.45 -6.80 -11.02
N GLN A 91 -0.31 -6.55 -10.36
CA GLN A 91 1.02 -6.52 -10.96
C GLN A 91 1.82 -7.76 -10.52
N ASP A 92 2.30 -8.55 -11.49
CA ASP A 92 3.00 -9.82 -11.21
C ASP A 92 4.19 -9.66 -10.26
N ALA A 93 5.00 -8.62 -10.47
CA ALA A 93 6.17 -8.31 -9.64
C ALA A 93 5.78 -8.05 -8.17
N MET A 94 4.65 -7.39 -7.94
CA MET A 94 4.14 -7.08 -6.61
C MET A 94 3.44 -8.27 -5.97
N GLN A 95 2.79 -9.13 -6.75
CA GLN A 95 2.13 -10.32 -6.23
C GLN A 95 3.12 -11.23 -5.50
N GLN A 96 4.32 -11.41 -6.05
CA GLN A 96 5.39 -12.20 -5.42
C GLN A 96 5.87 -11.59 -4.09
N VAL A 97 6.03 -10.25 -4.04
CA VAL A 97 6.42 -9.54 -2.82
C VAL A 97 5.33 -9.65 -1.75
N LEU A 98 4.07 -9.51 -2.14
CA LEU A 98 2.95 -9.64 -1.18
C LEU A 98 2.81 -11.06 -0.65
N ALA A 99 3.11 -12.07 -1.48
CA ALA A 99 3.16 -13.46 -1.05
C ALA A 99 4.30 -13.70 -0.04
N SER A 100 5.51 -13.18 -0.29
CA SER A 100 6.64 -13.33 0.63
C SER A 100 6.42 -12.62 1.97
N LEU A 101 5.58 -11.58 1.99
CA LEU A 101 5.19 -10.86 3.21
C LEU A 101 4.06 -11.55 4.00
N ASP A 102 3.50 -12.67 3.52
CA ASP A 102 2.28 -13.29 4.07
C ASP A 102 1.11 -12.30 4.17
N ALA A 103 0.98 -11.39 3.20
CA ALA A 103 0.05 -10.26 3.25
C ALA A 103 -1.40 -10.70 3.53
N SER A 104 -1.88 -11.72 2.82
CA SER A 104 -3.24 -12.26 3.02
C SER A 104 -3.45 -12.77 4.45
N LYS A 105 -2.50 -13.53 5.00
CA LYS A 105 -2.58 -14.09 6.35
C LYS A 105 -2.58 -12.98 7.41
N LYS A 106 -1.70 -11.98 7.26
CA LYS A 106 -1.61 -10.84 8.20
C LYS A 106 -2.86 -9.97 8.17
N LEU A 107 -3.44 -9.74 6.99
CA LEU A 107 -4.72 -9.03 6.87
C LEU A 107 -5.86 -9.81 7.52
N LEU A 108 -5.93 -11.12 7.31
CA LEU A 108 -6.93 -11.98 7.96
C LEU A 108 -6.79 -11.98 9.48
N GLN A 109 -5.56 -12.05 10.00
CA GLN A 109 -5.31 -11.97 11.44
C GLN A 109 -5.76 -10.63 12.02
N ALA A 110 -5.39 -9.52 11.38
CA ALA A 110 -5.79 -8.19 11.84
C ALA A 110 -7.32 -8.00 11.85
N LEU A 111 -8.04 -8.60 10.89
CA LEU A 111 -9.50 -8.60 10.87
C LEU A 111 -10.10 -9.44 12.00
N HIS A 112 -9.46 -10.55 12.38
CA HIS A 112 -9.88 -11.39 13.49
C HIS A 112 -9.68 -10.66 14.82
N ASP A 113 -8.50 -10.07 15.03
CA ASP A 113 -8.16 -9.31 16.24
C ASP A 113 -9.10 -8.11 16.42
N ALA A 114 -9.44 -7.43 15.31
CA ALA A 114 -10.42 -6.35 15.33
C ALA A 114 -11.83 -6.83 15.71
N SER A 115 -12.25 -8.04 15.32
CA SER A 115 -13.55 -8.57 15.75
C SER A 115 -13.59 -8.88 17.24
N LEU A 116 -12.53 -9.47 17.81
CA LEU A 116 -12.47 -9.78 19.24
C LEU A 116 -12.51 -8.51 20.11
N HIS A 117 -11.96 -7.40 19.62
CA HIS A 117 -12.00 -6.12 20.33
C HIS A 117 -13.40 -5.46 20.29
N ASN A 118 -14.20 -5.74 19.27
CA ASN A 118 -15.52 -5.11 19.08
C ASN A 118 -16.68 -5.87 19.76
N ASP A 119 -16.45 -7.04 20.36
CA ASP A 119 -17.48 -7.79 21.11
C ASP A 119 -18.01 -7.05 22.37
N HIS A 120 -17.51 -5.84 22.64
CA HIS A 120 -18.02 -4.93 23.69
C HIS A 120 -18.98 -3.86 23.15
N LYS A 121 -19.27 -3.82 21.84
CA LYS A 121 -20.31 -2.95 21.27
C LYS A 121 -20.89 -3.55 19.99
N ALA A 122 -22.03 -4.22 20.13
CA ALA A 122 -22.77 -4.79 19.02
C ALA A 122 -23.13 -3.72 17.98
N ASP A 123 -22.62 -3.85 16.75
CA ASP A 123 -23.24 -3.28 15.56
C ASP A 123 -22.85 -4.06 14.29
N VAL A 124 -23.78 -4.19 13.34
CA VAL A 124 -23.87 -5.28 12.34
C VAL A 124 -23.15 -4.94 11.02
N ALA A 125 -22.24 -3.97 11.01
CA ALA A 125 -21.48 -3.54 9.83
C ALA A 125 -20.26 -4.42 9.38
N PRO A 126 -19.64 -5.34 10.17
CA PRO A 126 -18.35 -5.94 9.79
C PRO A 126 -18.43 -6.99 8.67
N ALA A 127 -19.60 -7.57 8.39
CA ALA A 127 -19.71 -8.71 7.48
C ALA A 127 -19.51 -8.31 5.99
N LEU A 128 -19.94 -7.10 5.60
CA LEU A 128 -19.79 -6.61 4.22
C LEU A 128 -18.34 -6.18 3.93
N GLN A 129 -17.65 -5.60 4.92
CA GLN A 129 -16.22 -5.25 4.80
C GLN A 129 -15.34 -6.50 4.63
N LYS A 130 -15.60 -7.55 5.44
CA LYS A 130 -14.90 -8.85 5.34
C LYS A 130 -15.07 -9.48 3.95
N ARG A 131 -16.27 -9.41 3.36
CA ARG A 131 -16.55 -10.03 2.06
C ARG A 131 -15.97 -9.25 0.88
N ALA A 132 -15.92 -7.92 0.95
CA ALA A 132 -15.26 -7.09 -0.07
C ALA A 132 -13.73 -7.27 -0.05
N LEU A 133 -13.13 -7.42 1.13
CA LEU A 133 -11.71 -7.73 1.32
C LEU A 133 -11.32 -9.12 0.79
N LEU A 134 -12.16 -10.13 1.02
CA LEU A 134 -11.94 -11.50 0.55
C LEU A 134 -12.18 -11.68 -0.96
N ASN A 135 -13.15 -10.98 -1.55
CA ASN A 135 -13.35 -11.04 -3.01
C ASN A 135 -12.22 -10.35 -3.80
N GLY A 136 -11.36 -9.61 -3.09
CA GLY A 136 -10.14 -8.99 -3.59
C GLY A 136 -8.86 -9.54 -2.96
N PHE A 137 -8.89 -10.72 -2.33
CA PHE A 137 -7.72 -11.49 -1.85
C PHE A 137 -7.81 -12.98 -2.18
#